data_AF-A0A1F3Y9R6-F1
#
_entry.id   AF-A0A1F3Y9R6-F1
#
_cell.length_a   1.000
_cell.length_b   1.000
_cell.length_c   1.000
_cell.angle_alpha   90.00
_cell.angle_beta   90.00
_cell.angle_gamma   90.00
#
_symmetry.space_group_name_H-M   'P 1'
#
loop_
_entity.id
_entity.type
_entity.pdbx_description
1 polymer ?
#
loop_
_entity_poly.entity_id
_entity_poly.type
_entity_poly.pdbx_seq_one_letter_code
_entity_poly.pdbx_strand_id
1 'polypeptide(L)'
;MLNPNELILGLGSNSGKTPDDALHMLRRAKRLLQCHSRFELLAVSPIYASDALLPNGAPPEWNRPFLNAALRLRVRDRSGLTTDDAGALLEEMKVLERTLGRMDGPRWSPRVIDIDILDWGAPPVSRAEITIPHSELTKRPFALLPLHDCLERHNCTREPLEWRYSHPDQVPFRTRRAPFAWPEIVAILNVTPDSFSEGGPSEAGNSLVRRLESQVREGATIIDLGGESTRPGARPLSPEEEYNRLLPVLSVIHDLKNRYGITFSLDSRHPEVTQWVNRECPIDWINDVEGFTNPKMLELAKETSCDLVVMHSLTIPPNREAVLNPQFDPVDQLMEWAAERISTLTRAGIARERLILDPGIGFGKTARQNQAIFERGREFLKLGTRILIGHSRKRFLDPDDLVPASDRDLETAVLSSRLALSGIDYVRVHSPRPNERSLRLGNRL
;
A
#
# COMPACT_ATOMS: atom_id res chain seq x y z
N MET A 1 -4.31 26.45 0.80
CA MET A 1 -5.19 26.53 1.98
C MET A 1 -6.04 25.28 2.00
N LEU A 2 -6.21 24.68 3.17
CA LEU A 2 -7.08 23.52 3.37
C LEU A 2 -8.55 23.95 3.27
N ASN A 3 -9.42 23.05 2.82
CA ASN A 3 -10.86 23.26 2.92
C ASN A 3 -11.32 23.12 4.40
N PRO A 4 -12.45 23.73 4.82
CA PRO A 4 -12.91 23.67 6.22
C PRO A 4 -13.11 22.27 6.80
N ASN A 5 -13.39 21.29 5.95
CA ASN A 5 -13.54 19.88 6.30
C ASN A 5 -12.28 19.04 6.08
N GLU A 6 -11.12 19.67 5.86
CA GLU A 6 -9.84 18.99 5.66
C GLU A 6 -8.88 19.24 6.81
N LEU A 7 -8.15 18.20 7.18
CA LEU A 7 -7.10 18.24 8.18
C LEU A 7 -5.85 17.53 7.68
N ILE A 8 -4.71 17.87 8.28
CA ILE A 8 -3.44 17.18 8.09
C ILE A 8 -3.04 16.52 9.40
N LEU A 9 -2.90 15.20 9.35
CA LEU A 9 -2.35 14.41 10.46
C LEU A 9 -0.87 14.14 10.21
N GLY A 10 -0.06 14.30 11.25
CA GLY A 10 1.33 13.86 11.30
C GLY A 10 1.40 12.46 11.89
N LEU A 11 2.23 11.60 11.31
CA LEU A 11 2.54 10.27 11.81
C LEU A 11 4.01 10.21 12.19
N GLY A 12 4.33 9.64 13.35
CA GLY A 12 5.70 9.43 13.81
C GLY A 12 5.90 8.07 14.46
N SER A 13 6.96 7.34 14.12
CA SER A 13 7.33 6.10 14.82
C SER A 13 8.84 5.94 14.89
N ASN A 14 9.33 5.49 16.04
CA ASN A 14 10.72 5.05 16.24
C ASN A 14 10.81 3.76 17.06
N SER A 15 9.69 3.04 17.17
CA SER A 15 9.64 1.73 17.83
C SER A 15 10.20 0.62 16.95
N GLY A 16 10.49 -0.51 17.57
CA GLY A 16 11.07 -1.68 16.90
C GLY A 16 12.59 -1.70 16.97
N LYS A 17 13.18 -2.73 16.34
CA LYS A 17 14.63 -2.95 16.29
C LYS A 17 15.25 -2.34 15.04
N THR A 18 14.45 -2.14 14.00
CA THR A 18 14.88 -1.70 12.67
C THR A 18 14.00 -0.55 12.15
N PRO A 19 14.49 0.28 11.20
CA PRO A 19 13.66 1.26 10.53
C PRO A 19 12.44 0.67 9.81
N ASP A 20 12.53 -0.58 9.35
CA ASP A 20 11.42 -1.29 8.70
C ASP A 20 10.25 -1.54 9.67
N ASP A 21 10.52 -1.70 10.98
CA ASP A 21 9.47 -1.81 12.00
C ASP A 21 8.68 -0.49 12.12
N ALA A 22 9.38 0.64 12.14
CA ALA A 22 8.76 1.97 12.15
C ALA A 22 7.97 2.22 10.85
N LEU A 23 8.52 1.81 9.70
CA LEU A 23 7.84 1.92 8.41
C LEU A 23 6.55 1.09 8.39
N HIS A 24 6.62 -0.14 8.93
CA HIS A 24 5.46 -1.01 9.07
C HIS A 24 4.37 -0.35 9.93
N MET A 25 4.74 0.32 11.03
CA MET A 25 3.79 1.09 11.85
C MET A 25 3.17 2.27 11.10
N LEU A 26 3.96 3.05 10.33
CA LEU A 26 3.41 4.13 9.49
C LEU A 26 2.41 3.60 8.46
N ARG A 27 2.72 2.48 7.79
CA ARG A 27 1.81 1.84 6.83
C ARG A 27 0.53 1.35 7.51
N ARG A 28 0.61 0.74 8.69
CA ARG A 28 -0.58 0.32 9.47
C ARG A 28 -1.44 1.52 9.86
N ALA A 29 -0.83 2.61 10.34
CA ALA A 29 -1.55 3.84 10.68
C ALA A 29 -2.27 4.43 9.47
N LYS A 30 -1.58 4.54 8.32
CA LYS A 30 -2.19 4.94 7.04
C LYS A 30 -3.38 4.07 6.69
N ARG A 31 -3.25 2.73 6.74
CA ARG A 31 -4.33 1.80 6.39
C ARG A 31 -5.56 1.97 7.27
N LEU A 32 -5.36 2.10 8.59
CA LEU A 32 -6.47 2.33 9.53
C LEU A 32 -7.19 3.65 9.21
N LEU A 33 -6.44 4.73 9.01
CA LEU A 33 -7.01 6.04 8.67
C LEU A 33 -7.70 6.05 7.31
N GLN A 34 -7.15 5.32 6.33
CA GLN A 34 -7.72 5.16 5.00
C GLN A 34 -9.04 4.39 5.02
N CYS A 35 -9.15 3.35 5.86
CA CYS A 35 -10.38 2.56 6.03
C CYS A 35 -11.34 3.16 7.07
N HIS A 36 -10.97 4.26 7.72
CA HIS A 36 -11.74 4.87 8.79
C HIS A 36 -13.06 5.44 8.26
N SER A 37 -14.16 5.19 8.96
CA SER A 37 -15.51 5.61 8.52
C SER A 37 -15.67 7.13 8.45
N ARG A 38 -14.95 7.88 9.30
CA ARG A 38 -15.00 9.35 9.35
C ARG A 38 -14.15 10.04 8.29
N PHE A 39 -13.10 9.38 7.79
CA PHE A 39 -12.06 10.03 6.99
C PHE A 39 -12.00 9.51 5.55
N GLU A 40 -11.67 10.40 4.63
CA GLU A 40 -11.32 10.12 3.24
C GLU A 40 -9.87 10.54 3.03
N LEU A 41 -8.99 9.58 2.67
CA LEU A 41 -7.59 9.87 2.40
C LEU A 41 -7.44 10.58 1.06
N LEU A 42 -6.92 11.81 1.10
CA LEU A 42 -6.70 12.64 -0.07
C LEU A 42 -5.26 12.62 -0.54
N ALA A 43 -4.29 12.64 0.38
CA ALA A 43 -2.86 12.76 0.07
C ALA A 43 -2.00 12.10 1.14
N VAL A 44 -0.79 11.73 0.75
CA VAL A 44 0.28 11.35 1.66
C VAL A 44 1.56 12.11 1.30
N SER A 45 2.36 12.46 2.29
CA SER A 45 3.70 13.01 2.06
C SER A 45 4.69 11.89 1.70
N PRO A 46 5.88 12.21 1.18
CA PRO A 46 7.05 11.35 1.30
C PRO A 46 7.32 10.96 2.76
N ILE A 47 8.07 9.87 2.96
CA ILE A 47 8.52 9.45 4.29
C ILE A 47 9.80 10.20 4.65
N TYR A 48 9.86 10.76 5.84
CA TYR A 48 11.00 11.49 6.39
C TYR A 48 11.66 10.69 7.53
N ALA A 49 12.95 10.92 7.74
CA ALA A 49 13.71 10.46 8.89
C ALA A 49 14.24 11.66 9.69
N SER A 50 14.24 11.55 11.01
CA SER A 50 14.83 12.54 11.92
C SER A 50 15.46 11.88 13.13
N ASP A 51 16.36 12.59 13.79
CA ASP A 51 16.88 12.19 15.10
C ASP A 51 15.77 12.26 16.16
N ALA A 52 15.90 11.46 17.22
CA ALA A 52 15.02 11.54 18.37
C ALA A 52 15.21 12.85 19.14
N LEU A 53 14.09 13.47 19.52
CA LEU A 53 14.10 14.57 20.48
C LEU A 53 14.19 13.98 21.89
N LEU A 54 15.36 14.10 22.52
CA LEU A 54 15.65 13.53 23.84
C LEU A 54 16.08 14.59 24.86
N PRO A 55 15.65 14.50 26.12
CA PRO A 55 16.18 15.33 27.19
C PRO A 55 17.63 14.94 27.55
N ASN A 56 18.35 15.85 28.20
CA ASN A 56 19.69 15.57 28.72
C ASN A 56 19.64 14.38 29.69
N GLY A 57 20.55 13.41 29.50
CA GLY A 57 20.61 12.20 30.32
C GLY A 57 19.56 11.14 29.97
N ALA A 58 18.84 11.26 28.85
CA ALA A 58 17.94 10.21 28.38
C ALA A 58 18.69 8.88 28.18
N PRO A 59 18.03 7.73 28.44
CA PRO A 59 18.63 6.43 28.21
C PRO A 59 19.14 6.27 26.77
N PRO A 60 20.36 5.75 26.54
CA PRO A 60 20.93 5.62 25.20
C PRO A 60 20.04 4.82 24.23
N GLU A 61 19.31 3.83 24.72
CA GLU A 61 18.40 3.00 23.95
C GLU A 61 17.15 3.73 23.43
N TRP A 62 16.88 4.95 23.94
CA TRP A 62 15.82 5.83 23.41
C TRP A 62 16.28 6.61 22.18
N ASN A 63 17.58 6.68 21.91
CA ASN A 63 18.14 7.37 20.76
C ASN A 63 17.99 6.56 19.48
N ARG A 64 16.75 6.45 19.01
CA ARG A 64 16.36 5.76 17.79
C ARG A 64 15.79 6.78 16.81
N PRO A 65 16.22 6.76 15.53
CA PRO A 65 15.69 7.69 14.54
C PRO A 65 14.18 7.46 14.36
N PHE A 66 13.45 8.55 14.18
CA PHE A 66 12.03 8.52 13.82
C PHE A 66 11.87 8.42 12.32
N LEU A 67 10.86 7.66 11.90
CA LEU A 67 10.21 7.87 10.61
C LEU A 67 8.97 8.73 10.80
N ASN A 68 8.81 9.72 9.94
CA ASN A 68 7.73 10.70 10.00
C ASN A 68 7.03 10.80 8.63
N ALA A 69 5.73 11.05 8.63
CA ALA A 69 4.98 11.38 7.43
C ALA A 69 3.75 12.23 7.77
N ALA A 70 3.07 12.74 6.75
CA ALA A 70 1.78 13.42 6.91
C ALA A 70 0.73 12.82 5.97
N LEU A 71 -0.52 12.87 6.42
CA LEU A 71 -1.69 12.46 5.65
C LEU A 71 -2.67 13.64 5.57
N ARG A 72 -3.11 14.00 4.36
CA ARG A 72 -4.23 14.93 4.18
C ARG A 72 -5.52 14.14 4.09
N LEU A 73 -6.45 14.47 4.97
CA LEU A 73 -7.73 13.78 5.12
C LEU A 73 -8.86 14.79 4.93
N ARG A 74 -9.96 14.31 4.35
CA ARG A 74 -11.26 14.99 4.41
C ARG A 74 -12.16 14.28 5.39
N VAL A 75 -12.87 15.04 6.21
CA VAL A 75 -13.96 14.52 7.04
C VAL A 75 -15.19 14.31 6.15
N ARG A 76 -15.74 13.09 6.18
CA ARG A 76 -16.87 12.70 5.32
C ARG A 76 -18.19 13.38 5.71
N ASP A 77 -18.31 13.86 6.95
CA ASP A 77 -19.49 14.60 7.39
C ASP A 77 -19.63 15.94 6.66
N ARG A 78 -20.83 16.20 6.14
CA ARG A 78 -21.17 17.41 5.39
C ARG A 78 -21.26 18.66 6.27
N SER A 79 -21.47 18.51 7.59
CA SER A 79 -21.42 19.66 8.51
C SER A 79 -20.00 20.22 8.67
N GLY A 80 -18.97 19.48 8.23
CA GLY A 80 -17.57 19.82 8.46
C GLY A 80 -17.17 19.66 9.92
N LEU A 81 -15.93 20.04 10.21
CA LEU A 81 -15.43 20.16 11.58
C LEU A 81 -15.59 21.61 12.04
N THR A 82 -15.93 21.79 13.32
CA THR A 82 -15.95 23.06 14.03
C THR A 82 -14.92 23.04 15.16
N THR A 83 -14.47 24.21 15.63
CA THR A 83 -13.48 24.32 16.72
C THR A 83 -13.86 23.54 17.99
N ASP A 84 -15.16 23.26 18.18
CA ASP A 84 -15.67 22.45 19.29
C ASP A 84 -15.33 20.96 19.17
N ASP A 85 -15.12 20.45 17.96
CA ASP A 85 -14.74 19.08 17.67
C ASP A 85 -13.28 18.75 18.01
N ALA A 86 -12.44 19.75 18.27
CA ALA A 86 -10.99 19.58 18.44
C ALA A 86 -10.63 18.57 19.54
N GLY A 87 -11.35 18.60 20.67
CA GLY A 87 -11.14 17.64 21.77
C GLY A 87 -11.55 16.22 21.41
N ALA A 88 -12.68 16.07 20.70
CA ALA A 88 -13.16 14.77 20.25
C ALA A 88 -12.23 14.15 19.20
N LEU A 89 -11.71 14.95 18.28
CA LEU A 89 -10.71 14.52 17.30
C LEU A 89 -9.41 14.07 17.98
N LEU A 90 -8.93 14.80 18.99
CA LEU A 90 -7.75 14.39 19.75
C LEU A 90 -7.94 13.03 20.42
N GLU A 91 -9.09 12.80 21.04
CA GLU A 91 -9.38 11.51 21.68
C GLU A 91 -9.51 10.38 20.64
N GLU A 92 -10.09 10.65 19.48
CA GLU A 92 -10.14 9.70 18.35
C GLU A 92 -8.74 9.30 17.88
N MET A 93 -7.79 10.25 17.79
CA MET A 93 -6.39 9.95 17.46
C MET A 93 -5.75 9.05 18.53
N LYS A 94 -5.98 9.34 19.82
CA LYS A 94 -5.47 8.51 20.92
C LYS A 94 -6.06 7.10 20.90
N VAL A 95 -7.33 6.93 20.53
CA VAL A 95 -7.95 5.61 20.33
C VAL A 95 -7.21 4.85 19.24
N LEU A 96 -6.97 5.47 18.08
CA LEU A 96 -6.24 4.86 16.96
C LEU A 96 -4.81 4.45 17.35
N GLU A 97 -4.11 5.30 18.10
CA GLU A 97 -2.80 4.98 18.63
C GLU A 97 -2.82 3.72 19.53
N ARG A 98 -3.80 3.62 20.44
CA ARG A 98 -3.97 2.45 21.30
C ARG A 98 -4.30 1.19 20.49
N THR A 99 -5.14 1.30 19.46
CA THR A 99 -5.43 0.19 18.53
C THR A 99 -4.18 -0.29 17.79
N LEU A 100 -3.23 0.61 17.52
CA LEU A 100 -1.94 0.28 16.91
C LEU A 100 -0.91 -0.28 17.90
N GLY A 101 -1.25 -0.37 19.20
CA GLY A 101 -0.41 -0.92 20.24
C GLY A 101 0.39 0.11 21.03
N ARG A 102 0.07 1.41 20.92
CA ARG A 102 0.66 2.43 21.81
C ARG A 102 0.16 2.20 23.23
N MET A 103 1.10 2.07 24.16
CA MET A 103 0.85 2.04 25.60
C MET A 103 1.39 3.32 26.24
N ASP A 104 0.86 3.65 27.42
CA ASP A 104 1.42 4.74 28.22
C ASP A 104 2.87 4.41 28.61
N GLY A 105 3.72 5.42 28.54
CA GLY A 105 5.14 5.29 28.84
C GLY A 105 5.75 6.62 29.27
N PRO A 106 7.01 6.60 29.71
CA PRO A 106 7.73 7.82 30.07
C PRO A 106 7.71 8.83 28.92
N ARG A 107 7.61 10.12 29.25
CA ARG A 107 7.73 11.19 28.26
C ARG A 107 9.08 11.04 27.53
N TRP A 108 9.06 11.12 26.19
CA TRP A 108 10.20 10.94 25.28
C TRP A 108 10.70 9.51 25.04
N SER A 109 10.08 8.48 25.66
CA SER A 109 10.42 7.10 25.32
C SER A 109 10.05 6.79 23.86
N PRO A 110 10.69 5.79 23.21
CA PRO A 110 10.30 5.33 21.89
C PRO A 110 8.80 5.01 21.80
N ARG A 111 8.17 5.40 20.69
CA ARG A 111 6.72 5.30 20.49
C ARG A 111 6.41 4.36 19.33
N VAL A 112 5.44 3.47 19.56
CA VAL A 112 4.90 2.57 18.52
C VAL A 112 4.39 3.38 17.34
N ILE A 113 3.58 4.38 17.63
CA ILE A 113 3.08 5.37 16.67
C ILE A 113 2.66 6.61 17.46
N ASP A 114 2.83 7.78 16.87
CA ASP A 114 2.32 9.08 17.30
C ASP A 114 1.48 9.67 16.17
N ILE A 115 0.26 10.13 16.49
CA ILE A 115 -0.68 10.72 15.53
C ILE A 115 -1.08 12.11 16.02
N ASP A 116 -0.47 13.13 15.42
CA ASP A 116 -0.69 14.54 15.77
C ASP A 116 -1.60 15.24 14.75
N ILE A 117 -2.50 16.10 15.22
CA ILE A 117 -3.25 17.02 14.35
C ILE A 117 -2.34 18.23 14.07
N LEU A 118 -1.77 18.30 12.86
CA LEU A 118 -0.79 19.33 12.51
C LEU A 118 -1.45 20.63 12.08
N ASP A 119 -2.47 20.54 11.23
CA ASP A 119 -3.19 21.68 10.66
C ASP A 119 -4.60 21.28 10.21
N TRP A 120 -5.47 22.27 10.03
CA TRP A 120 -6.87 22.12 9.71
C TRP A 120 -7.41 23.39 9.05
N GLY A 121 -8.26 23.24 8.03
CA GLY A 121 -8.90 24.36 7.34
C GLY A 121 -9.96 25.17 8.10
N ALA A 122 -10.07 25.09 9.43
CA ALA A 122 -10.94 25.96 10.24
C ALA A 122 -10.14 27.05 10.98
N PRO A 123 -10.81 27.99 11.67
CA PRO A 123 -10.13 28.98 12.49
C PRO A 123 -9.19 28.33 13.52
N PRO A 124 -8.05 28.98 13.84
CA PRO A 124 -7.11 28.44 14.82
C PRO A 124 -7.78 28.11 16.15
N VAL A 125 -7.38 26.97 16.73
CA VAL A 125 -7.86 26.49 18.03
C VAL A 125 -6.73 26.63 19.04
N SER A 126 -7.03 27.21 20.20
CA SER A 126 -6.13 27.22 21.35
C SER A 126 -6.93 26.85 22.60
N ARG A 127 -6.76 25.62 23.06
CA ARG A 127 -7.37 25.04 24.26
C ARG A 127 -6.27 24.42 25.14
N ALA A 128 -6.59 24.13 26.40
CA ALA A 128 -5.64 23.54 27.34
C ALA A 128 -5.06 22.20 26.84
N GLU A 129 -5.89 21.37 26.17
CA GLU A 129 -5.44 20.06 25.67
C GLU A 129 -4.91 20.08 24.22
N ILE A 130 -5.25 21.09 23.42
CA ILE A 130 -4.96 21.10 21.98
C ILE A 130 -4.78 22.50 21.40
N THR A 131 -3.77 22.65 20.54
CA THR A 131 -3.54 23.86 19.73
C THR A 131 -3.41 23.47 18.27
N ILE A 132 -4.18 24.12 17.39
CA ILE A 132 -4.19 23.87 15.94
C ILE A 132 -4.10 25.23 15.22
N PRO A 133 -3.14 25.46 14.30
CA PRO A 133 -2.04 24.56 13.92
C PRO A 133 -1.14 24.19 15.11
N HIS A 134 -0.47 23.04 15.04
CA HIS A 134 0.35 22.53 16.14
C HIS A 134 1.39 23.57 16.59
N SER A 135 1.45 23.87 17.89
CA SER A 135 2.19 25.02 18.43
C SER A 135 3.70 25.01 18.13
N GLU A 136 4.30 23.84 18.03
CA GLU A 136 5.74 23.66 17.76
C GLU A 136 6.07 23.36 16.29
N LEU A 137 5.10 23.48 15.37
CA LEU A 137 5.30 23.13 13.95
C LEU A 137 6.49 23.90 13.35
N THR A 138 6.61 25.18 13.72
CA THR A 138 7.68 26.12 13.31
C THR A 138 9.08 25.77 13.75
N LYS A 139 9.21 24.82 14.68
CA LYS A 139 10.49 24.36 15.23
C LYS A 139 10.78 22.91 14.86
N ARG A 140 9.84 22.23 14.19
CA ARG A 140 9.84 20.79 13.92
C ARG A 140 9.79 20.53 12.42
N PRO A 141 10.93 20.62 11.70
CA PRO A 141 10.98 20.31 10.27
C PRO A 141 10.43 18.93 9.92
N PHE A 142 10.58 17.95 10.82
CA PHE A 142 10.08 16.58 10.62
C PHE A 142 8.55 16.46 10.62
N ALA A 143 7.81 17.50 11.05
CA ALA A 143 6.36 17.60 10.93
C ALA A 143 5.95 18.62 9.85
N LEU A 144 6.64 19.77 9.80
CA LEU A 144 6.37 20.84 8.86
C LEU A 144 6.63 20.45 7.40
N LEU A 145 7.77 19.81 7.10
CA LEU A 145 8.12 19.44 5.71
C LEU A 145 7.14 18.39 5.12
N PRO A 146 6.79 17.30 5.83
CA PRO A 146 5.71 16.39 5.41
C PRO A 146 4.37 17.10 5.21
N LEU A 147 3.98 18.00 6.12
CA LEU A 147 2.74 18.76 6.00
C LEU A 147 2.70 19.55 4.69
N HIS A 148 3.80 20.24 4.35
CA HIS A 148 3.87 21.00 3.10
C HIS A 148 3.77 20.11 1.85
N ASP A 149 4.31 18.89 1.88
CA ASP A 149 4.18 17.95 0.76
C ASP A 149 2.74 17.46 0.54
N CYS A 150 1.87 17.57 1.56
CA CYS A 150 0.46 17.23 1.46
C CYS A 150 -0.42 18.37 0.89
N LEU A 151 0.10 19.59 0.76
CA LEU A 151 -0.64 20.75 0.29
C LEU A 151 -0.58 20.87 -1.24
N GLU A 152 -1.73 21.08 -1.89
CA GLU A 152 -1.83 21.26 -3.36
C GLU A 152 -1.18 22.54 -3.89
N ARG A 153 -0.97 23.55 -3.04
CA ARG A 153 -0.33 24.81 -3.41
C ARG A 153 0.65 25.20 -2.31
N HIS A 154 1.86 25.59 -2.69
CA HIS A 154 2.91 26.14 -1.80
C HIS A 154 2.55 27.53 -1.21
N ASN A 155 1.26 27.87 -1.09
CA ASN A 155 0.79 29.17 -0.63
C ASN A 155 0.74 29.31 0.91
N CYS A 156 1.54 28.56 1.66
CA CYS A 156 1.77 28.88 3.06
C CYS A 156 2.80 30.01 3.16
N THR A 157 2.31 31.22 3.36
CA THR A 157 3.11 32.45 3.48
C THR A 157 3.82 32.62 4.83
N ARG A 158 4.05 31.54 5.58
CA ARG A 158 4.90 31.54 6.77
C ARG A 158 5.56 30.16 6.84
N GLU A 159 6.89 30.14 7.05
CA GLU A 159 7.77 28.99 7.38
C GLU A 159 8.78 28.57 6.28
N PRO A 160 9.99 28.08 6.65
CA PRO A 160 11.20 28.42 5.91
C PRO A 160 11.50 27.41 4.81
N LEU A 161 11.31 27.84 3.56
CA LEU A 161 11.87 27.18 2.36
C LEU A 161 13.35 26.81 2.53
N GLU A 162 14.07 27.52 3.40
CA GLU A 162 15.49 27.28 3.69
C GLU A 162 15.77 25.83 4.07
N TRP A 163 14.97 25.19 4.93
CA TRP A 163 15.23 23.80 5.36
C TRP A 163 15.03 22.79 4.26
N ARG A 164 14.10 23.04 3.33
CA ARG A 164 13.84 22.14 2.20
C ARG A 164 15.04 22.05 1.26
N TYR A 165 15.82 23.12 1.16
CA TYR A 165 16.99 23.21 0.27
C TYR A 165 18.34 23.20 1.02
N SER A 166 18.32 23.14 2.35
CA SER A 166 19.54 23.06 3.18
C SER A 166 20.13 21.67 3.20
N HIS A 167 21.43 21.58 3.51
CA HIS A 167 22.05 20.28 3.77
C HIS A 167 21.38 19.63 5.00
N PRO A 168 21.12 18.30 5.01
CA PRO A 168 20.46 17.63 6.14
C PRO A 168 21.10 17.93 7.50
N ASP A 169 22.42 18.06 7.59
CA ASP A 169 23.13 18.37 8.84
C ASP A 169 22.85 19.79 9.38
N GLN A 170 22.32 20.68 8.54
CA GLN A 170 21.93 22.05 8.88
C GLN A 170 20.44 22.16 9.21
N VAL A 171 19.65 21.14 8.90
CA VAL A 171 18.22 21.09 9.23
C VAL A 171 18.06 20.56 10.65
N PRO A 172 17.25 21.20 11.52
CA PRO A 172 17.02 20.70 12.87
C PRO A 172 16.65 19.20 12.89
N PHE A 173 17.21 18.48 13.85
CA PHE A 173 17.06 17.02 14.02
C PHE A 173 17.55 16.19 12.81
N ARG A 174 18.43 16.76 11.98
CA ARG A 174 18.92 16.14 10.74
C ARG A 174 17.80 15.61 9.85
N THR A 175 16.68 16.34 9.84
CA THR A 175 15.45 15.95 9.15
C THR A 175 15.70 15.86 7.65
N ARG A 176 15.35 14.73 7.05
CA ARG A 176 15.55 14.46 5.62
C ARG A 176 14.54 13.46 5.10
N ARG A 177 14.32 13.41 3.79
CA ARG A 177 13.53 12.33 3.18
C ARG A 177 14.25 10.99 3.36
N ALA A 178 13.53 9.99 3.85
CA ALA A 178 14.03 8.66 4.11
C ALA A 178 14.06 7.82 2.81
N PRO A 179 14.91 6.79 2.71
CA PRO A 179 14.90 5.88 1.57
C PRO A 179 13.81 4.81 1.72
N PHE A 180 12.58 5.22 2.02
CA PHE A 180 11.41 4.35 2.18
C PHE A 180 10.23 4.93 1.42
N ALA A 181 9.36 4.08 0.88
CA ALA A 181 8.16 4.51 0.16
C ALA A 181 6.92 3.82 0.72
N TRP A 182 5.75 4.42 0.48
CA TRP A 182 4.48 3.84 0.91
C TRP A 182 4.20 2.45 0.34
N PRO A 183 4.32 2.22 -0.98
CA PRO A 183 3.91 0.96 -1.55
C PRO A 183 4.78 -0.20 -1.08
N GLU A 184 4.14 -1.30 -0.73
CA GLU A 184 4.78 -2.59 -0.55
C GLU A 184 4.88 -3.33 -1.89
N ILE A 185 5.90 -4.17 -2.01
CA ILE A 185 6.18 -4.90 -3.24
C ILE A 185 5.55 -6.29 -3.14
N VAL A 186 4.59 -6.54 -4.03
CA VAL A 186 3.99 -7.85 -4.27
C VAL A 186 4.73 -8.51 -5.43
N ALA A 187 5.55 -9.51 -5.13
CA ALA A 187 6.30 -10.27 -6.13
C ALA A 187 5.42 -11.34 -6.77
N ILE A 188 5.30 -11.28 -8.10
CA ILE A 188 4.59 -12.28 -8.89
C ILE A 188 5.46 -13.54 -9.00
N LEU A 189 4.89 -14.67 -8.62
CA LEU A 189 5.46 -15.99 -8.83
C LEU A 189 4.47 -16.89 -9.57
N ASN A 190 4.62 -16.98 -10.88
CA ASN A 190 3.85 -17.93 -11.68
C ASN A 190 4.61 -19.24 -11.79
N VAL A 191 3.95 -20.35 -11.46
CA VAL A 191 4.50 -21.71 -11.62
C VAL A 191 4.04 -22.25 -12.98
N THR A 192 4.99 -22.52 -13.87
CA THR A 192 4.74 -23.14 -15.18
C THR A 192 5.09 -24.63 -15.15
N PRO A 193 4.56 -25.46 -16.08
CA PRO A 193 4.97 -26.86 -16.20
C PRO A 193 6.49 -27.03 -16.27
N ASP A 194 7.16 -26.11 -16.97
CA ASP A 194 8.61 -26.13 -17.17
C ASP A 194 9.42 -25.76 -15.93
N SER A 195 8.76 -25.19 -14.91
CA SER A 195 9.43 -24.72 -13.68
C SER A 195 10.10 -25.84 -12.89
N PHE A 196 9.76 -27.11 -13.18
CA PHE A 196 10.34 -28.29 -12.55
C PHE A 196 11.05 -29.25 -13.54
N SER A 197 11.10 -28.94 -14.85
CA SER A 197 11.63 -29.85 -15.88
C SER A 197 12.90 -29.38 -16.59
N GLU A 198 13.42 -28.17 -16.33
CA GLU A 198 14.71 -27.69 -16.91
C GLU A 198 15.97 -28.06 -16.10
N GLY A 199 15.97 -29.23 -15.50
CA GLY A 199 17.06 -29.80 -14.72
C GLY A 199 16.49 -30.99 -13.96
N GLY A 200 17.29 -32.00 -13.62
CA GLY A 200 16.78 -33.16 -12.89
C GLY A 200 15.96 -32.78 -11.64
N PRO A 201 15.25 -33.71 -10.99
CA PRO A 201 14.35 -33.43 -9.85
C PRO A 201 14.97 -32.57 -8.72
N SER A 202 16.30 -32.51 -8.64
CA SER A 202 17.06 -31.65 -7.72
C SER A 202 17.43 -30.25 -8.25
N GLU A 203 17.53 -29.99 -9.56
CA GLU A 203 18.03 -28.70 -10.09
C GLU A 203 16.93 -27.68 -10.39
N ALA A 204 15.80 -28.11 -10.97
CA ALA A 204 14.69 -27.23 -11.33
C ALA A 204 13.90 -26.75 -10.09
N GLY A 205 13.65 -27.65 -9.13
CA GLY A 205 13.13 -27.28 -7.81
C GLY A 205 14.04 -26.27 -7.08
N ASN A 206 15.36 -26.45 -7.20
CA ASN A 206 16.32 -25.50 -6.66
C ASN A 206 16.31 -24.12 -7.36
N SER A 207 15.90 -24.03 -8.63
CA SER A 207 15.80 -22.74 -9.35
C SER A 207 14.65 -21.89 -8.83
N LEU A 208 13.46 -22.48 -8.65
CA LEU A 208 12.28 -21.79 -8.17
C LEU A 208 12.41 -21.35 -6.70
N VAL A 209 13.01 -22.21 -5.87
CA VAL A 209 13.36 -21.87 -4.48
C VAL A 209 14.36 -20.71 -4.42
N ARG A 210 15.43 -20.77 -5.23
CA ARG A 210 16.40 -19.67 -5.32
C ARG A 210 15.74 -18.37 -5.78
N ARG A 211 14.81 -18.44 -6.72
CA ARG A 211 14.05 -17.28 -7.19
C ARG A 211 13.18 -16.69 -6.07
N LEU A 212 12.45 -17.52 -5.34
CA LEU A 212 11.64 -17.11 -4.19
C LEU A 212 12.49 -16.40 -3.13
N GLU A 213 13.59 -17.02 -2.70
CA GLU A 213 14.52 -16.40 -1.75
C GLU A 213 15.13 -15.10 -2.29
N SER A 214 15.45 -15.05 -3.59
CA SER A 214 15.95 -13.83 -4.23
C SER A 214 14.91 -12.72 -4.18
N GLN A 215 13.65 -13.00 -4.52
CA GLN A 215 12.58 -11.99 -4.50
C GLN A 215 12.41 -11.35 -3.12
N VAL A 216 12.48 -12.13 -2.04
CA VAL A 216 12.45 -11.62 -0.66
C VAL A 216 13.67 -10.74 -0.37
N ARG A 217 14.88 -11.22 -0.69
CA ARG A 217 16.14 -10.46 -0.51
C ARG A 217 16.19 -9.17 -1.33
N GLU A 218 15.47 -9.15 -2.45
CA GLU A 218 15.36 -8.02 -3.36
C GLU A 218 14.30 -6.99 -2.95
N GLY A 219 13.56 -7.24 -1.86
CA GLY A 219 12.65 -6.29 -1.23
C GLY A 219 11.16 -6.61 -1.38
N ALA A 220 10.79 -7.80 -1.88
CA ALA A 220 9.41 -8.25 -1.81
C ALA A 220 9.00 -8.54 -0.37
N THR A 221 7.92 -7.93 0.09
CA THR A 221 7.30 -8.21 1.39
C THR A 221 6.10 -9.14 1.27
N ILE A 222 5.55 -9.27 0.05
CA ILE A 222 4.45 -10.18 -0.28
C ILE A 222 4.88 -11.03 -1.49
N ILE A 223 4.64 -12.34 -1.41
CA ILE A 223 4.78 -13.27 -2.53
C ILE A 223 3.38 -13.65 -3.00
N ASP A 224 3.10 -13.46 -4.28
CA ASP A 224 1.82 -13.77 -4.91
C ASP A 224 1.98 -14.92 -5.90
N LEU A 225 1.52 -16.09 -5.47
CA LEU A 225 1.71 -17.36 -6.15
C LEU A 225 0.52 -17.67 -7.05
N GLY A 226 0.78 -17.93 -8.34
CA GLY A 226 -0.24 -18.36 -9.30
C GLY A 226 0.15 -19.64 -10.02
N GLY A 227 -0.78 -20.60 -10.12
CA GLY A 227 -0.59 -21.86 -10.87
C GLY A 227 -1.20 -21.83 -12.27
N GLU A 228 -2.18 -20.94 -12.49
CA GLU A 228 -2.86 -20.73 -13.75
C GLU A 228 -2.42 -19.41 -14.41
N SER A 229 -2.10 -19.45 -15.70
CA SER A 229 -1.76 -18.23 -16.45
C SER A 229 -3.03 -17.47 -16.84
N THR A 230 -3.16 -16.23 -16.37
CA THR A 230 -4.25 -15.31 -16.77
C THR A 230 -3.91 -14.46 -18.01
N ARG A 231 -2.89 -14.85 -18.78
CA ARG A 231 -2.50 -14.16 -20.03
C ARG A 231 -3.55 -14.39 -21.14
N PRO A 232 -3.74 -13.44 -22.07
CA PRO A 232 -4.62 -13.63 -23.24
C PRO A 232 -4.27 -14.91 -24.01
N GLY A 233 -5.28 -15.74 -24.28
CA GLY A 233 -5.13 -17.00 -25.02
C GLY A 233 -4.62 -18.19 -24.20
N ALA A 234 -4.42 -18.05 -22.89
CA ALA A 234 -4.06 -19.17 -22.03
C ALA A 234 -5.22 -20.19 -21.89
N ARG A 235 -4.87 -21.47 -21.81
CA ARG A 235 -5.83 -22.55 -21.54
C ARG A 235 -6.14 -22.62 -20.03
N PRO A 236 -7.42 -22.60 -19.62
CA PRO A 236 -7.81 -22.83 -18.23
C PRO A 236 -7.35 -24.20 -17.73
N LEU A 237 -6.98 -24.29 -16.45
CA LEU A 237 -6.63 -25.55 -15.78
C LEU A 237 -7.82 -26.10 -15.01
N SER A 238 -7.82 -27.41 -14.75
CA SER A 238 -8.66 -27.96 -13.69
C SER A 238 -8.11 -27.55 -12.31
N PRO A 239 -8.94 -27.50 -11.26
CA PRO A 239 -8.48 -27.28 -9.89
C PRO A 239 -7.35 -28.24 -9.48
N GLU A 240 -7.44 -29.52 -9.84
CA GLU A 240 -6.43 -30.54 -9.53
C GLU A 240 -5.12 -30.26 -10.26
N GLU A 241 -5.17 -29.87 -11.54
CA GLU A 241 -3.99 -29.52 -12.32
C GLU A 241 -3.28 -28.29 -11.75
N GLU A 242 -4.03 -27.25 -11.37
CA GLU A 242 -3.48 -26.06 -10.73
C GLU A 242 -2.85 -26.41 -9.37
N TYR A 243 -3.57 -27.12 -8.51
CA TYR A 243 -3.07 -27.50 -7.18
C TYR A 243 -1.79 -28.33 -7.25
N ASN A 244 -1.73 -29.32 -8.14
CA ASN A 244 -0.53 -30.15 -8.32
C ASN A 244 0.69 -29.35 -8.79
N ARG A 245 0.49 -28.25 -9.53
CA ARG A 245 1.59 -27.32 -9.89
C ARG A 245 2.08 -26.53 -8.69
N LEU A 246 1.19 -26.13 -7.80
CA LEU A 246 1.51 -25.30 -6.63
C LEU A 246 2.16 -26.11 -5.50
N LEU A 247 1.74 -27.36 -5.32
CA LEU A 247 2.13 -28.20 -4.19
C LEU A 247 3.66 -28.22 -3.91
N PRO A 248 4.56 -28.35 -4.91
CA PRO A 248 5.98 -28.46 -4.63
C PRO A 248 6.63 -27.19 -4.06
N VAL A 249 5.99 -26.02 -4.17
CA VAL A 249 6.54 -24.75 -3.63
C VAL A 249 5.99 -24.36 -2.26
N LEU A 250 4.91 -25.01 -1.80
CA LEU A 250 4.22 -24.57 -0.59
C LEU A 250 5.09 -24.69 0.67
N SER A 251 5.90 -25.74 0.77
CA SER A 251 6.84 -25.93 1.90
C SER A 251 7.89 -24.83 1.98
N VAL A 252 8.38 -24.36 0.83
CA VAL A 252 9.38 -23.29 0.74
C VAL A 252 8.74 -21.96 1.12
N ILE A 253 7.54 -21.67 0.63
CA ILE A 253 6.79 -20.46 1.01
C ILE A 253 6.53 -20.45 2.52
N HIS A 254 6.12 -21.59 3.09
CA HIS A 254 5.89 -21.72 4.52
C HIS A 254 7.15 -21.38 5.34
N ASP A 255 8.29 -21.93 4.94
CA ASP A 255 9.57 -21.65 5.57
C ASP A 255 10.01 -20.18 5.41
N LEU A 256 9.82 -19.57 4.24
CA LEU A 256 10.09 -18.14 4.03
C LEU A 256 9.20 -17.25 4.89
N LYS A 257 7.92 -17.59 5.03
CA LYS A 257 6.99 -16.89 5.92
C LYS A 257 7.48 -16.93 7.36
N ASN A 258 7.94 -18.08 7.85
CA ASN A 258 8.46 -18.21 9.22
C ASN A 258 9.81 -17.48 9.41
N ARG A 259 10.70 -17.53 8.41
CA ARG A 259 12.05 -16.92 8.51
C ARG A 259 12.05 -15.41 8.33
N TYR A 260 11.21 -14.89 7.44
CA TYR A 260 11.25 -13.48 7.00
C TYR A 260 9.98 -12.70 7.30
N GLY A 261 8.91 -13.36 7.79
CA GLY A 261 7.63 -12.69 8.07
C GLY A 261 6.94 -12.16 6.81
N ILE A 262 7.20 -12.75 5.65
CA ILE A 262 6.54 -12.35 4.39
C ILE A 262 5.05 -12.71 4.42
N THR A 263 4.26 -11.94 3.68
CA THR A 263 2.85 -12.24 3.42
C THR A 263 2.76 -13.22 2.24
N PHE A 264 1.98 -14.29 2.40
CA PHE A 264 1.66 -15.24 1.34
C PHE A 264 0.30 -14.94 0.70
N SER A 265 0.33 -14.54 -0.56
CA SER A 265 -0.84 -14.35 -1.41
C SER A 265 -0.98 -15.49 -2.42
N LEU A 266 -2.20 -15.99 -2.58
CA LEU A 266 -2.54 -16.98 -3.59
C LEU A 266 -3.42 -16.34 -4.67
N ASP A 267 -2.92 -16.29 -5.91
CA ASP A 267 -3.62 -15.89 -7.13
C ASP A 267 -4.33 -17.12 -7.72
N SER A 268 -5.61 -17.29 -7.37
CA SER A 268 -6.44 -18.38 -7.88
C SER A 268 -7.92 -17.99 -7.88
N ARG A 269 -8.62 -18.42 -8.95
CA ARG A 269 -10.08 -18.28 -9.12
C ARG A 269 -10.84 -19.54 -8.69
N HIS A 270 -10.15 -20.62 -8.32
CA HIS A 270 -10.77 -21.89 -7.93
C HIS A 270 -10.89 -21.99 -6.40
N PRO A 271 -12.12 -21.95 -5.83
CA PRO A 271 -12.34 -22.09 -4.39
C PRO A 271 -11.71 -23.36 -3.81
N GLU A 272 -11.75 -24.45 -4.58
CA GLU A 272 -11.15 -25.74 -4.22
C GLU A 272 -9.63 -25.62 -4.03
N VAL A 273 -8.92 -24.99 -4.97
CA VAL A 273 -7.46 -24.77 -4.89
C VAL A 273 -7.12 -23.90 -3.68
N THR A 274 -7.84 -22.78 -3.49
CA THR A 274 -7.63 -21.90 -2.34
C THR A 274 -7.82 -22.66 -1.03
N GLN A 275 -8.84 -23.50 -0.93
CA GLN A 275 -9.09 -24.29 0.28
C GLN A 275 -7.97 -25.33 0.51
N TRP A 276 -7.53 -26.04 -0.53
CA TRP A 276 -6.48 -27.05 -0.40
C TRP A 276 -5.13 -26.42 -0.05
N VAL A 277 -4.73 -25.35 -0.73
CA VAL A 277 -3.48 -24.64 -0.43
C VAL A 277 -3.50 -24.09 0.99
N ASN A 278 -4.62 -23.51 1.45
CA ASN A 278 -4.71 -22.97 2.81
C ASN A 278 -4.54 -24.02 3.92
N ARG A 279 -4.89 -25.29 3.65
CA ARG A 279 -4.69 -26.40 4.59
C ARG A 279 -3.22 -26.80 4.68
N GLU A 280 -2.49 -26.76 3.57
CA GLU A 280 -1.06 -27.11 3.51
C GLU A 280 -0.16 -25.98 3.99
N CYS A 281 -0.46 -24.74 3.58
CA CYS A 281 0.28 -23.54 3.92
C CYS A 281 -0.69 -22.38 4.13
N PRO A 282 -0.88 -21.91 5.39
CA PRO A 282 -1.84 -20.85 5.69
C PRO A 282 -1.64 -19.60 4.84
N ILE A 283 -2.65 -19.29 4.05
CA ILE A 283 -2.68 -18.15 3.12
C ILE A 283 -3.00 -16.88 3.91
N ASP A 284 -2.28 -15.80 3.65
CA ASP A 284 -2.62 -14.49 4.22
C ASP A 284 -3.59 -13.73 3.32
N TRP A 285 -3.39 -13.82 2.00
CA TRP A 285 -4.18 -13.09 0.99
C TRP A 285 -4.80 -14.03 -0.05
N ILE A 286 -6.10 -13.87 -0.28
CA ILE A 286 -6.78 -14.51 -1.42
C ILE A 286 -6.84 -13.47 -2.54
N ASN A 287 -6.15 -13.73 -3.64
CA ASN A 287 -6.15 -12.87 -4.82
C ASN A 287 -7.07 -13.45 -5.89
N ASP A 288 -8.28 -12.89 -6.00
CA ASP A 288 -9.30 -13.34 -6.93
C ASP A 288 -9.45 -12.33 -8.08
N VAL A 289 -8.97 -12.75 -9.24
CA VAL A 289 -9.04 -11.99 -10.49
C VAL A 289 -10.47 -11.77 -11.00
N GLU A 290 -11.46 -12.51 -10.49
CA GLU A 290 -12.88 -12.36 -10.80
C GLU A 290 -13.60 -11.43 -9.81
N GLY A 291 -12.92 -10.96 -8.75
CA GLY A 291 -13.48 -10.04 -7.78
C GLY A 291 -14.58 -10.65 -6.92
N PHE A 292 -14.44 -11.93 -6.54
CA PHE A 292 -15.35 -12.66 -5.66
C PHE A 292 -16.78 -12.73 -6.19
N THR A 293 -16.95 -12.90 -7.50
CA THR A 293 -18.26 -13.20 -8.12
C THR A 293 -18.68 -14.65 -7.93
N ASN A 294 -17.73 -15.56 -7.73
CA ASN A 294 -18.01 -16.96 -7.44
C ASN A 294 -18.58 -17.11 -6.01
N PRO A 295 -19.82 -17.59 -5.83
CA PRO A 295 -20.44 -17.71 -4.51
C PRO A 295 -19.64 -18.59 -3.55
N LYS A 296 -18.98 -19.65 -4.04
CA LYS A 296 -18.14 -20.51 -3.19
C LYS A 296 -16.86 -19.81 -2.73
N MET A 297 -16.26 -18.98 -3.58
CA MET A 297 -15.09 -18.17 -3.20
C MET A 297 -15.48 -17.12 -2.16
N LEU A 298 -16.68 -16.53 -2.30
CA LEU A 298 -17.22 -15.59 -1.32
C LEU A 298 -17.46 -16.24 0.05
N GLU A 299 -18.04 -17.45 0.09
CA GLU A 299 -18.21 -18.18 1.35
C GLU A 299 -16.86 -18.52 2.00
N LEU A 300 -15.89 -19.00 1.22
CA LEU A 300 -14.54 -19.22 1.71
C LEU A 300 -13.91 -17.94 2.27
N ALA A 301 -14.08 -16.80 1.61
CA ALA A 301 -13.56 -15.52 2.07
C ALA A 301 -14.17 -15.08 3.41
N LYS A 302 -15.43 -15.43 3.69
CA LYS A 302 -16.10 -15.14 4.98
C LYS A 302 -15.55 -16.00 6.12
N GLU A 303 -15.14 -17.24 5.82
CA GLU A 303 -14.65 -18.21 6.81
C GLU A 303 -13.18 -17.98 7.21
N THR A 304 -12.44 -17.16 6.47
CA THR A 304 -11.03 -16.86 6.76
C THR A 304 -10.85 -15.45 7.32
N SER A 305 -9.66 -15.19 7.88
CA SER A 305 -9.18 -13.84 8.21
C SER A 305 -8.32 -13.23 7.10
N CYS A 306 -8.25 -13.88 5.92
CA CYS A 306 -7.38 -13.44 4.84
C CYS A 306 -7.78 -12.04 4.35
N ASP A 307 -6.79 -11.26 3.94
CA ASP A 307 -7.05 -10.10 3.11
C ASP A 307 -7.47 -10.57 1.71
N LEU A 308 -8.28 -9.76 1.01
CA LEU A 308 -8.92 -10.14 -0.23
C LEU A 308 -8.53 -9.14 -1.32
N VAL A 309 -7.78 -9.59 -2.32
CA VAL A 309 -7.52 -8.78 -3.53
C VAL A 309 -8.71 -8.94 -4.47
N VAL A 310 -9.48 -7.86 -4.58
CA VAL A 310 -10.68 -7.73 -5.38
C VAL A 310 -10.30 -7.03 -6.68
N MET A 311 -10.06 -7.80 -7.73
CA MET A 311 -9.64 -7.25 -9.03
C MET A 311 -10.83 -6.98 -9.96
N HIS A 312 -10.79 -5.87 -10.69
CA HIS A 312 -11.70 -5.66 -11.81
C HIS A 312 -11.22 -6.40 -13.05
N SER A 313 -12.06 -7.31 -13.57
CA SER A 313 -11.93 -7.90 -14.89
C SER A 313 -13.27 -7.96 -15.62
N LEU A 314 -13.26 -7.95 -16.96
CA LEU A 314 -14.46 -8.19 -17.78
C LEU A 314 -14.55 -9.65 -18.24
N THR A 315 -13.39 -10.25 -18.53
CA THR A 315 -13.25 -11.66 -18.86
C THR A 315 -11.95 -12.19 -18.27
N ILE A 316 -11.94 -13.48 -17.93
CA ILE A 316 -10.74 -14.22 -17.52
C ILE A 316 -10.65 -15.50 -18.39
N PRO A 317 -9.60 -15.69 -19.20
CA PRO A 317 -8.51 -14.73 -19.49
C PRO A 317 -9.02 -13.47 -20.23
N PRO A 318 -8.21 -12.39 -20.29
CA PRO A 318 -8.61 -11.15 -20.96
C PRO A 318 -8.86 -11.33 -22.45
N ASN A 319 -10.03 -10.86 -22.91
CA ASN A 319 -10.37 -10.71 -24.32
C ASN A 319 -10.10 -9.25 -24.74
N ARG A 320 -9.40 -9.06 -25.87
CA ARG A 320 -9.07 -7.72 -26.40
C ARG A 320 -10.28 -6.96 -26.93
N GLU A 321 -11.35 -7.66 -27.31
CA GLU A 321 -12.58 -7.06 -27.82
C GLU A 321 -13.53 -6.64 -26.70
N ALA A 322 -13.42 -7.25 -25.52
CA ALA A 322 -14.22 -6.92 -24.35
C ALA A 322 -13.49 -5.87 -23.51
N VAL A 323 -13.77 -4.59 -23.76
CA VAL A 323 -13.21 -3.46 -23.01
C VAL A 323 -14.29 -2.61 -22.34
N LEU A 324 -13.89 -1.82 -21.33
CA LEU A 324 -14.76 -0.81 -20.71
C LEU A 324 -15.41 0.07 -21.78
N ASN A 325 -16.65 0.49 -21.52
CA ASN A 325 -17.41 1.27 -22.48
C ASN A 325 -16.65 2.57 -22.81
N PRO A 326 -16.30 2.82 -24.09
CA PRO A 326 -15.50 3.97 -24.48
C PRO A 326 -16.27 5.31 -24.40
N GLN A 327 -17.59 5.29 -24.19
CA GLN A 327 -18.40 6.50 -24.03
C GLN A 327 -18.28 7.14 -22.65
N PHE A 328 -17.79 6.40 -21.65
CA PHE A 328 -17.66 6.86 -20.27
C PHE A 328 -16.20 6.93 -19.85
N ASP A 329 -15.93 7.77 -18.86
CA ASP A 329 -14.60 7.84 -18.26
C ASP A 329 -14.24 6.48 -17.59
N PRO A 330 -13.05 5.91 -17.86
CA PRO A 330 -12.70 4.60 -17.33
C PRO A 330 -12.47 4.58 -15.82
N VAL A 331 -12.08 5.70 -15.21
CA VAL A 331 -11.88 5.78 -13.76
C VAL A 331 -13.23 5.85 -13.07
N ASP A 332 -14.17 6.63 -13.60
CA ASP A 332 -15.52 6.73 -13.05
C ASP A 332 -16.24 5.37 -13.10
N GLN A 333 -16.15 4.65 -14.23
CA GLN A 333 -16.67 3.27 -14.36
C GLN A 333 -16.07 2.32 -13.30
N LEU A 334 -14.76 2.40 -13.06
CA LEU A 334 -14.11 1.57 -12.04
C LEU A 334 -14.47 1.97 -10.61
N MET A 335 -14.64 3.27 -10.34
CA MET A 335 -15.07 3.77 -9.04
C MET A 335 -16.48 3.28 -8.70
N GLU A 336 -17.39 3.30 -9.67
CA GLU A 336 -18.76 2.78 -9.53
C GLU A 336 -18.74 1.27 -9.27
N TRP A 337 -18.05 0.50 -10.12
CA TRP A 337 -17.89 -0.94 -9.92
C TRP A 337 -17.27 -1.28 -8.56
N ALA A 338 -16.21 -0.58 -8.17
CA ALA A 338 -15.51 -0.84 -6.92
C ALA A 338 -16.40 -0.52 -5.72
N ALA A 339 -17.14 0.59 -5.76
CA ALA A 339 -18.08 0.96 -4.70
C ALA A 339 -19.19 -0.09 -4.54
N GLU A 340 -19.77 -0.57 -5.64
CA GLU A 340 -20.77 -1.64 -5.62
C GLU A 340 -20.19 -2.94 -5.07
N ARG A 341 -18.99 -3.33 -5.53
CA ARG A 341 -18.32 -4.55 -5.09
C ARG A 341 -17.96 -4.50 -3.61
N ILE A 342 -17.37 -3.41 -3.14
CA ILE A 342 -17.08 -3.17 -1.72
C ILE A 342 -18.39 -3.24 -0.92
N SER A 343 -19.46 -2.61 -1.39
CA SER A 343 -20.76 -2.68 -0.70
C SER A 343 -21.31 -4.10 -0.64
N THR A 344 -21.12 -4.89 -1.68
CA THR A 344 -21.58 -6.29 -1.73
C THR A 344 -20.83 -7.15 -0.71
N LEU A 345 -19.49 -7.07 -0.71
CA LEU A 345 -18.64 -7.85 0.20
C LEU A 345 -18.85 -7.44 1.67
N THR A 346 -18.98 -6.13 1.93
CA THR A 346 -19.21 -5.63 3.30
C THR A 346 -20.60 -6.02 3.83
N ARG A 347 -21.64 -6.00 3.01
CA ARG A 347 -22.98 -6.54 3.39
C ARG A 347 -22.96 -8.04 3.64
N ALA A 348 -22.05 -8.77 2.99
CA ALA A 348 -21.85 -10.20 3.24
C ALA A 348 -21.06 -10.48 4.54
N GLY A 349 -20.67 -9.44 5.30
CA GLY A 349 -19.98 -9.55 6.57
C GLY A 349 -18.45 -9.47 6.48
N ILE A 350 -17.88 -9.20 5.30
CA ILE A 350 -16.44 -9.04 5.13
C ILE A 350 -16.04 -7.63 5.55
N ALA A 351 -15.11 -7.54 6.50
CA ALA A 351 -14.63 -6.26 7.00
C ALA A 351 -13.93 -5.45 5.88
N ARG A 352 -14.20 -4.14 5.82
CA ARG A 352 -13.68 -3.26 4.76
C ARG A 352 -12.15 -3.22 4.75
N GLU A 353 -11.54 -3.24 5.93
CA GLU A 353 -10.09 -3.26 6.12
C GLU A 353 -9.41 -4.52 5.56
N ARG A 354 -10.17 -5.60 5.29
CA ARG A 354 -9.67 -6.80 4.61
C ARG A 354 -9.63 -6.65 3.09
N LEU A 355 -10.29 -5.65 2.52
CA LEU A 355 -10.36 -5.47 1.07
C LEU A 355 -9.12 -4.74 0.53
N ILE A 356 -8.60 -5.27 -0.58
CA ILE A 356 -7.53 -4.69 -1.39
C ILE A 356 -8.08 -4.59 -2.81
N LEU A 357 -8.22 -3.38 -3.34
CA LEU A 357 -8.80 -3.15 -4.66
C LEU A 357 -7.68 -3.11 -5.70
N ASP A 358 -7.85 -3.90 -6.77
CA ASP A 358 -6.98 -3.84 -7.96
C ASP A 358 -7.83 -3.41 -9.17
N PRO A 359 -7.52 -2.27 -9.82
CA PRO A 359 -8.26 -1.82 -10.98
C PRO A 359 -8.06 -2.72 -12.22
N GLY A 360 -7.14 -3.69 -12.18
CA GLY A 360 -6.95 -4.71 -13.21
C GLY A 360 -6.37 -4.14 -14.49
N ILE A 361 -5.16 -3.55 -14.44
CA ILE A 361 -4.49 -3.02 -15.63
C ILE A 361 -4.25 -4.12 -16.67
N GLY A 362 -4.76 -3.90 -17.87
CA GLY A 362 -4.73 -4.86 -18.97
C GLY A 362 -5.81 -5.96 -18.92
N PHE A 363 -6.78 -5.84 -18.01
CA PHE A 363 -7.95 -6.73 -17.93
C PHE A 363 -9.21 -5.96 -18.34
N GLY A 364 -9.61 -6.12 -19.61
CA GLY A 364 -10.80 -5.48 -20.18
C GLY A 364 -10.68 -3.98 -20.39
N LYS A 365 -9.49 -3.49 -20.75
CA LYS A 365 -9.17 -2.05 -20.90
C LYS A 365 -8.25 -1.83 -22.09
N THR A 366 -8.53 -0.80 -22.88
CA THR A 366 -7.61 -0.31 -23.93
C THR A 366 -6.35 0.31 -23.31
N ALA A 367 -5.31 0.53 -24.10
CA ALA A 367 -4.09 1.20 -23.64
C ALA A 367 -4.37 2.58 -23.03
N ARG A 368 -5.18 3.40 -23.72
CA ARG A 368 -5.57 4.74 -23.25
C ARG A 368 -6.37 4.70 -21.95
N GLN A 369 -7.26 3.72 -21.79
CA GLN A 369 -7.99 3.52 -20.54
C GLN A 369 -7.04 3.12 -19.40
N ASN A 370 -6.13 2.18 -19.64
CA ASN A 370 -5.11 1.78 -18.66
C ASN A 370 -4.20 2.96 -18.25
N GLN A 371 -3.83 3.82 -19.21
CA GLN A 371 -3.06 5.03 -18.91
C GLN A 371 -3.83 5.98 -17.99
N ALA A 372 -5.11 6.27 -18.30
CA ALA A 372 -5.95 7.13 -17.47
C ALA A 372 -6.09 6.58 -16.03
N ILE A 373 -6.29 5.26 -15.91
CA ILE A 373 -6.39 4.56 -14.62
C ILE A 373 -5.09 4.68 -13.82
N PHE A 374 -3.94 4.52 -14.48
CA PHE A 374 -2.63 4.63 -13.85
C PHE A 374 -2.35 6.07 -13.37
N GLU A 375 -2.58 7.06 -14.25
CA GLU A 375 -2.35 8.49 -13.95
C GLU A 375 -3.23 9.01 -12.82
N ARG A 376 -4.45 8.48 -12.71
CA ARG A 376 -5.45 8.85 -11.71
C ARG A 376 -5.52 7.84 -10.56
N GLY A 377 -4.49 7.01 -10.36
CA GLY A 377 -4.45 5.97 -9.33
C GLY A 377 -4.73 6.47 -7.90
N ARG A 378 -4.42 7.75 -7.62
CA ARG A 378 -4.73 8.43 -6.36
C ARG A 378 -6.23 8.51 -6.05
N GLU A 379 -7.10 8.54 -7.05
CA GLU A 379 -8.55 8.67 -6.85
C GLU A 379 -9.16 7.44 -6.19
N PHE A 380 -8.56 6.27 -6.37
CA PHE A 380 -9.04 5.03 -5.74
C PHE A 380 -8.90 5.06 -4.21
N LEU A 381 -8.04 5.92 -3.64
CA LEU A 381 -7.94 6.09 -2.18
C LEU A 381 -9.27 6.53 -1.54
N LYS A 382 -10.14 7.20 -2.30
CA LYS A 382 -11.45 7.68 -1.82
C LYS A 382 -12.40 6.54 -1.46
N LEU A 383 -12.19 5.35 -2.03
CA LEU A 383 -12.98 4.13 -1.76
C LEU A 383 -12.84 3.67 -0.30
N GLY A 384 -11.79 4.11 0.40
CA GLY A 384 -11.53 3.74 1.78
C GLY A 384 -11.15 2.27 1.94
N THR A 385 -10.42 1.74 0.96
CA THR A 385 -9.83 0.39 0.96
C THR A 385 -8.36 0.50 0.55
N ARG A 386 -7.57 -0.55 0.80
CA ARG A 386 -6.19 -0.60 0.32
C ARG A 386 -6.14 -0.77 -1.19
N ILE A 387 -5.13 -0.22 -1.85
CA ILE A 387 -5.03 -0.23 -3.33
C ILE A 387 -3.78 -0.98 -3.79
N LEU A 388 -3.97 -1.96 -4.67
CA LEU A 388 -2.93 -2.69 -5.40
C LEU A 388 -2.94 -2.28 -6.87
N ILE A 389 -1.77 -2.03 -7.46
CA ILE A 389 -1.65 -1.77 -8.90
C ILE A 389 -0.72 -2.79 -9.53
N GLY A 390 -1.26 -3.61 -10.45
CA GLY A 390 -0.49 -4.54 -11.28
C GLY A 390 -0.12 -3.99 -12.67
N HIS A 391 0.88 -3.12 -12.76
CA HIS A 391 1.33 -2.49 -14.01
C HIS A 391 2.51 -3.20 -14.69
N SER A 392 3.14 -4.15 -14.02
CA SER A 392 4.41 -4.74 -14.40
C SER A 392 4.45 -5.38 -15.78
N ARG A 393 5.43 -4.98 -16.59
CA ARG A 393 5.72 -5.47 -17.96
C ARG A 393 4.58 -5.25 -18.97
N LYS A 394 3.62 -4.36 -18.66
CA LYS A 394 2.47 -4.02 -19.54
C LYS A 394 2.83 -2.90 -20.51
N ARG A 395 2.23 -2.92 -21.71
CA ARG A 395 2.46 -1.95 -22.82
C ARG A 395 1.46 -0.79 -22.89
N PHE A 396 0.87 -0.38 -21.78
CA PHE A 396 -0.25 0.56 -21.87
C PHE A 396 0.17 2.00 -22.16
N LEU A 397 1.44 2.36 -21.94
CA LEU A 397 1.97 3.70 -22.27
C LEU A 397 2.48 3.81 -23.70
N ASP A 398 2.99 2.70 -24.24
CA ASP A 398 3.42 2.59 -25.63
C ASP A 398 2.97 1.23 -26.18
N PRO A 399 1.78 1.16 -26.80
CA PRO A 399 1.25 -0.08 -27.36
C PRO A 399 2.09 -0.62 -28.53
N ASP A 400 2.80 0.27 -29.21
CA ASP A 400 3.61 -0.03 -30.40
C ASP A 400 5.04 -0.46 -30.03
N ASP A 401 5.42 -0.31 -28.76
CA ASP A 401 6.67 -0.83 -28.22
C ASP A 401 6.79 -2.35 -28.43
N LEU A 402 7.83 -2.73 -29.17
CA LEU A 402 8.16 -4.11 -29.53
C LEU A 402 9.11 -4.78 -28.54
N VAL A 403 9.58 -4.07 -27.51
CA VAL A 403 10.44 -4.64 -26.48
C VAL A 403 9.75 -5.87 -25.85
N PRO A 404 10.45 -7.00 -25.65
CA PRO A 404 9.85 -8.15 -24.98
C PRO A 404 9.37 -7.79 -23.58
N ALA A 405 8.27 -8.41 -23.12
CA ALA A 405 7.75 -8.13 -21.78
C ALA A 405 8.80 -8.37 -20.69
N SER A 406 9.67 -9.37 -20.84
CA SER A 406 10.77 -9.67 -19.92
C SER A 406 11.74 -8.51 -19.70
N ASP A 407 11.87 -7.63 -20.68
CA ASP A 407 12.90 -6.59 -20.70
C ASP A 407 12.36 -5.24 -20.23
N ARG A 408 11.08 -5.18 -19.82
CA ARG A 408 10.38 -3.98 -19.37
C ARG A 408 10.48 -3.65 -17.87
N ASP A 409 11.46 -4.23 -17.20
CA ASP A 409 11.57 -4.09 -15.75
C ASP A 409 12.02 -2.66 -15.34
N LEU A 410 12.76 -1.96 -16.20
CA LEU A 410 13.18 -0.57 -15.98
C LEU A 410 11.98 0.38 -16.05
N GLU A 411 11.15 0.27 -17.09
CA GLU A 411 9.93 1.02 -17.28
C GLU A 411 8.97 0.76 -16.12
N THR A 412 8.79 -0.51 -15.75
CA THR A 412 7.99 -0.90 -14.59
C THR A 412 8.47 -0.18 -13.32
N ALA A 413 9.78 -0.11 -13.10
CA ALA A 413 10.36 0.55 -11.94
C ALA A 413 10.14 2.06 -11.94
N VAL A 414 10.28 2.74 -13.08
CA VAL A 414 9.97 4.17 -13.23
C VAL A 414 8.49 4.44 -12.93
N LEU A 415 7.60 3.56 -13.37
CA LEU A 415 6.17 3.68 -13.10
C LEU A 415 5.84 3.44 -11.61
N SER A 416 6.50 2.50 -10.96
CA SER A 416 6.31 2.25 -9.52
C SER A 416 6.65 3.47 -8.65
N SER A 417 7.71 4.22 -8.98
CA SER A 417 8.07 5.42 -8.22
C SER A 417 7.05 6.54 -8.40
N ARG A 418 6.46 6.68 -9.59
CA ARG A 418 5.36 7.63 -9.83
C ARG A 418 4.10 7.26 -9.03
N LEU A 419 3.79 5.97 -8.93
CA LEU A 419 2.67 5.48 -8.12
C LEU A 419 2.90 5.70 -6.62
N ALA A 420 4.14 5.64 -6.13
CA ALA A 420 4.44 5.86 -4.72
C ALA A 420 3.98 7.23 -4.20
N LEU A 421 4.06 8.26 -5.06
CA LEU A 421 3.59 9.61 -4.75
C LEU A 421 2.05 9.72 -4.75
N SER A 422 1.36 8.74 -5.30
CA SER A 422 -0.10 8.68 -5.30
C SER A 422 -0.69 8.10 -4.03
N GLY A 423 0.15 7.58 -3.12
CA GLY A 423 -0.29 7.00 -1.84
C GLY A 423 -0.92 5.62 -1.93
N ILE A 424 -0.75 4.91 -3.06
CA ILE A 424 -1.20 3.52 -3.17
C ILE A 424 -0.46 2.61 -2.17
N ASP A 425 -1.06 1.48 -1.84
CA ASP A 425 -0.56 0.59 -0.80
C ASP A 425 0.41 -0.48 -1.34
N TYR A 426 0.22 -0.90 -2.58
CA TYR A 426 0.93 -2.04 -3.14
C TYR A 426 1.21 -1.90 -4.63
N VAL A 427 2.38 -2.35 -5.06
CA VAL A 427 2.72 -2.56 -6.49
C VAL A 427 2.97 -4.04 -6.75
N ARG A 428 2.31 -4.60 -7.77
CA ARG A 428 2.46 -6.01 -8.16
C ARG A 428 3.44 -6.14 -9.33
N VAL A 429 4.59 -6.76 -9.08
CA VAL A 429 5.74 -6.72 -10.01
C VAL A 429 6.42 -8.08 -10.21
N HIS A 430 7.09 -8.24 -11.35
CA HIS A 430 7.81 -9.47 -11.68
C HIS A 430 9.21 -9.48 -11.06
N SER A 431 9.86 -8.31 -11.03
CA SER A 431 11.24 -8.12 -10.57
C SER A 431 11.27 -7.12 -9.41
N PRO A 432 11.39 -7.59 -8.15
CA PRO A 432 11.39 -6.72 -6.97
C PRO A 432 12.55 -5.74 -6.96
N ARG A 433 13.78 -6.18 -7.27
CA ARG A 433 14.99 -5.35 -7.14
C ARG A 433 14.94 -3.98 -7.84
N PRO A 434 14.61 -3.87 -9.14
CA PRO A 434 14.56 -2.57 -9.78
C PRO A 434 13.45 -1.68 -9.20
N ASN A 435 12.33 -2.26 -8.80
CA ASN A 435 11.22 -1.55 -8.18
C ASN A 435 11.57 -1.04 -6.79
N GLU A 436 12.20 -1.87 -5.95
CA GLU A 436 12.71 -1.49 -4.63
C GLU A 436 13.66 -0.29 -4.74
N ARG A 437 14.66 -0.38 -5.62
CA ARG A 437 15.59 0.74 -5.85
C ARG A 437 14.88 2.01 -6.32
N SER A 438 13.95 1.87 -7.26
CA SER A 438 13.21 3.02 -7.80
C SER A 438 12.30 3.67 -6.76
N LEU A 439 11.61 2.88 -5.93
CA LEU A 439 10.79 3.38 -4.82
C LEU A 439 11.65 4.14 -3.79
N ARG A 440 12.81 3.59 -3.41
CA ARG A 440 13.74 4.24 -2.47
C ARG A 440 14.30 5.56 -3.00
N LEU A 441 14.65 5.63 -4.28
CA LEU A 441 15.16 6.84 -4.93
C LEU A 441 14.04 7.86 -5.16
N GLY A 442 12.87 7.40 -5.61
CA GLY A 442 11.71 8.22 -5.90
C GLY A 442 11.23 8.99 -4.67
N ASN A 443 11.24 8.38 -3.47
CA ASN A 443 10.87 9.10 -2.24
C ASN A 443 11.88 10.21 -1.86
N ARG A 444 13.07 10.27 -2.45
CA ARG A 444 14.03 11.36 -2.22
C ARG A 444 13.79 12.58 -3.13
N LEU A 445 13.02 12.43 -4.20
CA LEU A 445 12.58 13.49 -5.12
C LEU A 445 11.24 14.05 -4.68
#